data_AF-W0J6K4-F1
#
_entry.id   AF-W0J6K4-F1
#
_cell.length_a   1.000
_cell.length_b   1.000
_cell.length_c   1.000
_cell.angle_alpha   90.00
_cell.angle_beta   90.00
_cell.angle_gamma   90.00
#
_symmetry.space_group_name_H-M   'P 1'
#
loop_
_entity.id
_entity.type
_entity.pdbx_description
1 polymer ?
#
loop_
_entity_poly.entity_id
_entity_poly.type
_entity_poly.pdbx_seq_one_letter_code
_entity_poly.pdbx_strand_id
1 'polypeptide(L)'
;MPDSNDLLSRKSLAAALGRGYAYVTAMIRDGFPMPANRATLAEAREWLRANPDFRQYRPMKQNKENRSKTKQNLSPADRPTYDSLPPHGKAIADVIGIPDLLRLAAAAKSRHVSIPHALKEDCAVVQMVGMEVARKLHAAFPGEVILVPQCWTAALKPKAIAAMQKATILGVGIRDLACITGLSESGVRAALRRSVTGSGVVDGVIRDAKSMQENDGWRGEAGGGIGSSLGGGVRVENNRRVSVVSEKL
;
A
#
# COMPACT_ATOMS: atom_id res chain seq x y z
N MET A 1 3.41 -7.42 43.65
CA MET A 1 4.53 -6.74 42.97
C MET A 1 5.52 -7.81 42.57
N PRO A 2 6.07 -7.82 41.36
CA PRO A 2 7.06 -8.82 40.96
C PRO A 2 8.30 -8.72 41.86
N ASP A 3 8.92 -9.85 42.17
CA ASP A 3 10.11 -9.87 43.01
C ASP A 3 11.31 -9.29 42.24
N SER A 4 12.26 -8.71 42.97
CA SER A 4 13.37 -7.97 42.35
C SER A 4 14.30 -8.86 41.51
N ASN A 5 14.29 -10.17 41.76
CA ASN A 5 15.12 -11.19 41.12
C ASN A 5 14.40 -11.99 40.02
N ASP A 6 13.12 -11.73 39.77
CA ASP A 6 12.39 -12.44 38.72
C ASP A 6 12.92 -12.06 37.34
N LEU A 7 13.10 -13.06 36.46
CA LEU A 7 13.48 -12.86 35.07
C LEU A 7 12.28 -12.34 34.27
N LEU A 8 12.23 -11.03 34.08
CA LEU A 8 11.11 -10.35 33.42
C LEU A 8 11.33 -10.23 31.91
N SER A 9 10.26 -10.45 31.15
CA SER A 9 10.22 -10.06 29.73
C SER A 9 10.30 -8.54 29.59
N ARG A 10 10.74 -8.02 28.43
CA ARG A 10 10.80 -6.57 28.16
C ARG A 10 9.53 -5.80 28.54
N LYS A 11 8.34 -6.37 28.28
CA LYS A 11 7.04 -5.74 28.59
C LYS A 11 6.80 -5.69 30.09
N SER A 12 7.08 -6.79 30.79
CA SER A 12 6.93 -6.90 32.23
C SER A 12 7.94 -6.02 32.97
N LEU A 13 9.19 -5.96 32.49
CA LEU A 13 10.25 -5.11 33.02
C LEU A 13 9.89 -3.62 32.87
N ALA A 14 9.34 -3.23 31.72
CA ALA A 14 8.86 -1.86 31.51
C ALA A 14 7.75 -1.48 32.51
N ALA A 15 6.78 -2.38 32.71
CA ALA A 15 5.72 -2.19 33.71
C ALA A 15 6.27 -2.08 35.13
N ALA A 16 7.22 -2.95 35.51
CA ALA A 16 7.86 -2.95 36.83
C ALA A 16 8.72 -1.68 37.08
N LEU A 17 9.27 -1.08 36.03
CA LEU A 17 9.98 0.21 36.08
C LEU A 17 9.04 1.43 36.03
N GLY A 18 7.74 1.23 35.79
CA GLY A 18 6.77 2.33 35.58
C GLY A 18 7.02 3.11 34.29
N ARG A 19 7.57 2.47 33.25
CA ARG A 19 7.93 3.10 31.96
C ARG A 19 7.29 2.35 30.78
N GLY A 20 7.33 2.97 29.60
CA GLY A 20 6.83 2.34 28.37
C GLY A 20 7.82 1.33 27.76
N TYR A 21 7.31 0.38 26.97
CA TYR A 21 8.13 -0.65 26.28
C TYR A 21 9.29 -0.06 25.47
N ALA A 22 9.07 1.08 24.80
CA ALA A 22 10.09 1.77 24.01
C ALA A 22 11.27 2.29 24.85
N TYR A 23 11.11 2.45 26.17
CA TYR A 23 12.17 2.84 27.09
C TYR A 23 13.20 1.72 27.24
N VAL A 24 12.73 0.49 27.54
CA VAL A 24 13.57 -0.70 27.68
C VAL A 24 14.30 -1.04 26.37
N THR A 25 13.63 -0.91 25.22
CA THR A 25 14.29 -1.11 23.91
C THR A 25 15.45 -0.14 23.69
N ALA A 26 15.35 1.10 24.18
CA ALA A 26 16.46 2.03 24.11
C ALA A 26 17.55 1.75 25.13
N MET A 27 17.22 1.22 26.32
CA MET A 27 18.24 0.74 27.26
C MET A 27 19.10 -0.33 26.57
N ILE A 28 18.48 -1.32 25.92
CA ILE A 28 19.19 -2.37 25.18
C ILE A 28 20.06 -1.78 24.07
N ARG A 29 19.53 -0.81 23.31
CA ARG A 29 20.30 -0.13 22.25
C ARG A 29 21.51 0.63 22.79
N ASP A 30 21.39 1.20 24.00
CA ASP A 30 22.45 1.94 24.67
C ASP A 30 23.32 1.03 25.56
N GLY A 31 23.20 -0.30 25.43
CA GLY A 31 24.14 -1.28 26.02
C GLY A 31 23.66 -2.01 27.27
N PHE A 32 22.38 -1.90 27.65
CA PHE A 32 21.84 -2.70 28.76
C PHE A 32 21.84 -4.20 28.42
N PRO A 33 22.54 -5.05 29.21
CA PRO A 33 22.60 -6.48 28.95
C PRO A 33 21.24 -7.13 29.23
N MET A 34 20.73 -7.88 28.25
CA MET A 34 19.47 -8.61 28.38
C MET A 34 19.57 -9.98 27.69
N PRO A 35 20.28 -10.94 28.31
CA PRO A 35 20.42 -12.28 27.74
C PRO A 35 19.06 -12.95 27.58
N ALA A 36 18.86 -13.65 26.47
CA ALA A 36 17.58 -14.31 26.13
C ALA A 36 16.34 -13.38 26.20
N ASN A 37 16.51 -12.07 26.02
CA ASN A 37 15.44 -11.07 26.13
C ASN A 37 14.74 -11.00 27.49
N ARG A 38 15.44 -11.42 28.56
CA ARG A 38 14.99 -11.31 29.94
C ARG A 38 16.06 -10.62 30.78
N ALA A 39 15.63 -9.86 31.76
CA ALA A 39 16.50 -9.25 32.78
C ALA A 39 15.71 -9.06 34.07
N THR A 40 16.43 -8.94 35.18
CA THR A 40 15.82 -8.70 36.48
C THR A 40 15.55 -7.21 36.71
N LEU A 41 14.64 -6.89 37.63
CA LEU A 41 14.36 -5.51 38.01
C LEU A 41 15.56 -4.87 38.74
N ALA A 42 16.30 -5.67 39.52
CA ALA A 42 17.50 -5.24 40.23
C ALA A 42 18.60 -4.77 39.26
N GLU A 43 18.95 -5.59 38.28
CA GLU A 43 19.95 -5.26 37.25
C GLU A 43 19.56 -4.01 36.46
N ALA A 44 18.29 -3.88 36.07
CA ALA A 44 17.81 -2.71 35.34
C ALA A 44 17.95 -1.41 36.17
N ARG A 45 17.68 -1.47 37.48
CA ARG A 45 17.84 -0.33 38.38
C ARG A 45 19.31 0.00 38.64
N GLU A 46 20.16 -1.01 38.77
CA GLU A 46 21.61 -0.83 38.93
C GLU A 46 22.22 -0.19 37.68
N TRP A 47 21.85 -0.67 36.48
CA TRP A 47 22.29 -0.07 35.24
C TRP A 47 21.83 1.39 35.10
N LEU A 48 20.59 1.72 35.48
CA LEU A 48 20.11 3.10 35.47
C LEU A 48 20.86 3.99 36.47
N ARG A 49 21.27 3.44 37.63
CA ARG A 49 22.14 4.16 38.57
C ARG A 49 23.53 4.40 38.00
N ALA A 50 24.09 3.43 37.28
CA ALA A 50 25.39 3.56 36.61
C ALA A 50 25.36 4.48 35.38
N ASN A 51 24.19 4.69 34.77
CA ASN A 51 24.01 5.48 33.54
C ASN A 51 22.98 6.62 33.75
N PRO A 52 23.29 7.63 34.59
CA PRO A 52 22.35 8.71 34.90
C PRO A 52 21.96 9.55 33.67
N ASP A 53 22.83 9.65 32.67
CA ASP A 53 22.62 10.42 31.44
C ASP A 53 21.73 9.70 30.40
N PHE A 54 21.31 8.46 30.69
CA PHE A 54 20.44 7.71 29.79
C PHE A 54 19.16 8.49 29.49
N ARG A 55 19.01 8.89 28.22
CA ARG A 55 17.86 9.60 27.64
C ARG A 55 17.55 11.01 28.16
N GLN A 56 18.37 11.64 28.99
CA GLN A 56 18.05 13.00 29.46
C GLN A 56 17.86 13.98 28.28
N TYR A 57 18.67 13.87 27.20
CA TYR A 57 18.59 14.78 26.05
C TYR A 57 19.08 14.17 24.73
N ARG A 58 18.52 13.05 24.24
CA ARG A 58 18.78 12.64 22.84
C ARG A 58 17.66 13.15 21.93
N PRO A 59 17.88 14.25 21.17
CA PRO A 59 16.96 14.60 20.10
C PRO A 59 16.86 13.40 19.16
N MET A 60 15.63 13.00 18.85
CA MET A 60 15.36 11.95 17.89
C MET A 60 16.05 12.36 16.58
N LYS A 61 17.12 11.65 16.19
CA LYS A 61 17.93 11.96 14.99
C LYS A 61 16.96 12.02 13.81
N GLN A 62 16.59 13.24 13.38
CA GLN A 62 15.62 13.41 12.33
C GLN A 62 16.21 12.79 11.08
N ASN A 63 15.65 11.67 10.63
CA ASN A 63 16.07 10.99 9.42
C ASN A 63 15.62 11.79 8.18
N LYS A 64 16.03 13.06 8.09
CA LYS A 64 15.71 13.98 6.99
C LYS A 64 16.43 13.59 5.69
N GLU A 65 17.60 12.98 5.83
CA GLU A 65 18.49 12.69 4.71
C GLU A 65 18.03 11.50 3.85
N ASN A 66 17.39 10.49 4.47
CA ASN A 66 16.79 9.40 3.70
C ASN A 66 15.41 9.74 3.14
N ARG A 67 14.68 10.67 3.78
CA ARG A 67 13.31 11.04 3.33
C ARG A 67 13.31 11.88 2.05
N SER A 68 14.41 12.59 1.78
CA SER A 68 14.59 13.43 0.59
C SER A 68 15.12 12.65 -0.62
N LYS A 69 15.89 11.57 -0.40
CA LYS A 69 16.41 10.72 -1.49
C LYS A 69 15.41 9.74 -2.09
N THR A 70 14.32 9.39 -1.40
CA THR A 70 13.28 8.48 -1.95
C THR A 70 12.35 9.16 -2.97
N LYS A 71 12.42 10.48 -3.16
CA LYS A 71 11.82 11.13 -4.34
C LYS A 71 12.76 10.96 -5.54
N GLN A 72 13.13 9.73 -5.85
CA GLN A 72 13.91 9.47 -7.05
C GLN A 72 13.04 9.79 -8.27
N ASN A 73 13.60 10.61 -9.15
CA ASN A 73 13.09 10.86 -10.49
C ASN A 73 12.75 9.51 -11.14
N LEU A 74 11.47 9.25 -11.37
CA LEU A 74 11.03 8.15 -12.24
C LEU A 74 11.78 8.29 -13.56
N SER A 75 12.48 7.23 -13.96
CA SER A 75 13.15 7.16 -15.26
C SER A 75 12.13 7.52 -16.35
N PRO A 76 12.51 8.24 -17.42
CA PRO A 76 11.60 8.52 -18.54
C PRO A 76 10.91 7.27 -19.10
N ALA A 77 11.54 6.10 -18.95
CA ALA A 77 10.99 4.80 -19.34
C ALA A 77 9.88 4.29 -18.41
N ASP A 78 9.72 4.78 -17.18
CA ASP A 78 8.71 4.36 -16.21
C ASP A 78 7.50 5.30 -16.17
N ARG A 79 7.41 6.24 -17.12
CA ARG A 79 6.25 7.11 -17.27
C ARG A 79 5.04 6.31 -17.79
N PRO A 80 3.83 6.56 -17.27
CA PRO A 80 2.61 5.96 -17.81
C PRO A 80 2.51 6.31 -19.30
N THR A 81 2.32 5.28 -20.12
CA THR A 81 1.86 5.47 -21.48
C THR A 81 0.44 6.04 -21.42
N TYR A 82 0.14 7.04 -22.24
CA TYR A 82 -1.18 7.70 -22.30
C TYR A 82 -2.35 6.69 -22.37
N ASP A 83 -2.15 5.58 -23.09
CA ASP A 83 -3.16 4.55 -23.30
C ASP A 83 -3.61 3.82 -22.03
N SER A 84 -2.76 3.76 -21.00
CA SER A 84 -3.09 3.09 -19.74
C SER A 84 -3.88 3.96 -18.76
N LEU A 85 -4.10 5.24 -19.09
CA LEU A 85 -4.88 6.14 -18.24
C LEU A 85 -6.39 5.82 -18.33
N PRO A 86 -7.13 5.91 -17.21
CA PRO A 86 -8.60 5.83 -17.25
C PRO A 86 -9.18 7.00 -18.06
N PRO A 87 -10.42 6.90 -18.59
CA PRO A 87 -11.01 7.92 -19.47
C PRO A 87 -10.96 9.34 -18.89
N HIS A 88 -11.33 9.50 -17.61
CA HIS A 88 -11.23 10.81 -16.92
C HIS A 88 -9.79 11.30 -16.79
N GLY A 89 -8.82 10.39 -16.60
CA GLY A 89 -7.40 10.74 -16.57
C GLY A 89 -6.89 11.21 -17.94
N LYS A 90 -7.39 10.63 -19.04
CA LYS A 90 -7.04 11.05 -20.41
C LYS A 90 -7.49 12.48 -20.69
N ALA A 91 -8.75 12.81 -20.38
CA ALA A 91 -9.29 14.15 -20.56
C ALA A 91 -8.47 15.23 -19.80
N ILE A 92 -8.03 14.93 -18.57
CA ILE A 92 -7.17 15.85 -17.82
C ILE A 92 -5.76 15.91 -18.44
N ALA A 93 -5.20 14.76 -18.82
CA ALA A 93 -3.88 14.69 -19.46
C ALA A 93 -3.83 15.46 -20.79
N ASP A 94 -4.92 15.55 -21.53
CA ASP A 94 -4.99 16.32 -22.79
C ASP A 94 -4.86 17.82 -22.54
N VAL A 95 -5.39 18.31 -21.41
CA VAL A 95 -5.38 19.73 -21.06
C VAL A 95 -4.04 20.17 -20.46
N ILE A 96 -3.51 19.41 -19.51
CA ILE A 96 -2.29 19.80 -18.77
C ILE A 96 -1.04 19.01 -19.13
N GLY A 97 -1.18 17.91 -19.84
CA GLY A 97 -0.10 16.95 -20.08
C GLY A 97 0.02 15.90 -18.97
N ILE A 98 0.51 14.73 -19.34
CA ILE A 98 0.81 13.61 -18.44
C ILE A 98 1.71 14.00 -17.25
N PRO A 99 2.84 14.75 -17.41
CA PRO A 99 3.71 15.04 -16.27
C PRO A 99 3.02 15.88 -15.20
N ASP A 100 2.21 16.85 -15.60
CA ASP A 100 1.50 17.72 -14.65
C ASP A 100 0.28 17.01 -14.04
N LEU A 101 -0.38 16.11 -14.79
CA LEU A 101 -1.38 15.20 -14.21
C LEU A 101 -0.77 14.32 -13.11
N LEU A 102 0.44 13.82 -13.30
CA LEU A 102 1.11 13.00 -12.28
C LEU A 102 1.49 13.81 -11.05
N ARG A 103 1.94 15.06 -11.22
CA ARG A 103 2.19 16.00 -10.12
C ARG A 103 0.90 16.29 -9.35
N LEU A 104 -0.20 16.55 -10.06
CA LEU A 104 -1.52 16.75 -9.47
C LEU A 104 -1.95 15.52 -8.67
N ALA A 105 -1.83 14.32 -9.24
CA ALA A 105 -2.17 13.07 -8.58
C ALA A 105 -1.31 12.80 -7.33
N ALA A 106 -0.02 13.16 -7.38
CA ALA A 106 0.89 13.06 -6.24
C ALA A 106 0.44 13.94 -5.07
N ALA A 107 0.07 15.18 -5.38
CA ALA A 107 -0.32 16.19 -4.40
C ALA A 107 -1.71 15.91 -3.83
N ALA A 108 -2.67 15.57 -4.70
CA ALA A 108 -4.07 15.35 -4.33
C ALA A 108 -4.30 14.07 -3.53
N LYS A 109 -3.41 13.06 -3.62
CA LYS A 109 -3.54 11.77 -2.93
C LYS A 109 -4.92 11.13 -3.11
N SER A 110 -5.44 11.15 -4.36
CA SER A 110 -6.74 10.55 -4.73
C SER A 110 -7.97 11.24 -4.17
N ARG A 111 -7.84 12.54 -3.88
CA ARG A 111 -8.97 13.36 -3.49
C ARG A 111 -9.61 14.00 -4.70
N HIS A 112 -10.88 14.36 -4.53
CA HIS A 112 -11.56 15.30 -5.40
C HIS A 112 -10.87 16.66 -5.32
N VAL A 113 -10.53 17.22 -6.46
CA VAL A 113 -9.93 18.54 -6.59
C VAL A 113 -11.00 19.47 -7.14
N SER A 114 -11.44 20.43 -6.32
CA SER A 114 -12.40 21.46 -6.74
C SER A 114 -11.66 22.57 -7.47
N ILE A 115 -12.13 22.91 -8.67
CA ILE A 115 -11.65 24.03 -9.46
C ILE A 115 -12.62 25.19 -9.24
N PRO A 116 -12.19 26.30 -8.62
CA PRO A 116 -13.07 27.43 -8.35
C PRO A 116 -13.44 28.18 -9.64
N HIS A 117 -14.59 28.86 -9.68
CA HIS A 117 -14.97 29.71 -10.82
C HIS A 117 -14.04 30.91 -11.02
N ALA A 118 -13.42 31.42 -9.95
CA ALA A 118 -12.42 32.48 -10.00
C ALA A 118 -11.10 31.97 -9.44
N LEU A 119 -10.06 31.94 -10.29
CA LEU A 119 -8.74 31.46 -9.91
C LEU A 119 -7.98 32.54 -9.12
N LYS A 120 -7.55 32.22 -7.90
CA LYS A 120 -6.69 33.07 -7.06
C LYS A 120 -5.38 32.34 -6.74
N GLU A 121 -4.34 33.09 -6.40
CA GLU A 121 -3.03 32.53 -6.02
C GLU A 121 -3.10 31.60 -4.80
N ASP A 122 -4.03 31.87 -3.88
CA ASP A 122 -4.22 31.07 -2.66
C ASP A 122 -5.06 29.79 -2.86
N CYS A 123 -5.53 29.52 -4.07
CA CYS A 123 -6.34 28.34 -4.32
C CYS A 123 -5.52 27.04 -4.17
N ALA A 124 -6.12 26.02 -3.57
CA ALA A 124 -5.45 24.73 -3.34
C ALA A 124 -4.86 24.12 -4.64
N VAL A 125 -5.54 24.28 -5.77
CA VAL A 125 -5.04 23.81 -7.08
C VAL A 125 -3.73 24.52 -7.46
N VAL A 126 -3.66 25.84 -7.28
CA VAL A 126 -2.47 26.64 -7.56
C VAL A 126 -1.32 26.23 -6.65
N GLN A 127 -1.58 26.01 -5.36
CA GLN A 127 -0.55 25.53 -4.41
C GLN A 127 -0.05 24.12 -4.75
N MET A 128 -0.89 23.26 -5.35
CA MET A 128 -0.52 21.89 -5.68
C MET A 128 0.30 21.76 -6.98
N VAL A 129 -0.09 22.48 -8.04
CA VAL A 129 0.51 22.30 -9.38
C VAL A 129 1.14 23.56 -9.98
N GLY A 130 0.94 24.72 -9.35
CA GLY A 130 1.38 26.02 -9.87
C GLY A 130 0.30 26.73 -10.69
N MET A 131 0.49 28.04 -10.87
CA MET A 131 -0.48 28.94 -11.50
C MET A 131 -0.75 28.60 -12.96
N GLU A 132 0.29 28.25 -13.74
CA GLU A 132 0.15 27.96 -15.17
C GLU A 132 -0.73 26.74 -15.44
N VAL A 133 -0.49 25.65 -14.70
CA VAL A 133 -1.26 24.41 -14.82
C VAL A 133 -2.68 24.63 -14.32
N ALA A 134 -2.85 25.36 -13.22
CA ALA A 134 -4.16 25.69 -12.68
C ALA A 134 -4.98 26.54 -13.65
N ARG A 135 -4.36 27.47 -14.40
CA ARG A 135 -5.02 28.26 -15.44
C ARG A 135 -5.53 27.40 -16.60
N LYS A 136 -4.74 26.40 -17.03
CA LYS A 136 -5.16 25.45 -18.06
C LYS A 136 -6.36 24.60 -17.60
N LEU A 137 -6.33 24.11 -16.36
CA LEU A 137 -7.45 23.37 -15.77
C LEU A 137 -8.70 24.23 -15.63
N HIS A 138 -8.54 25.47 -15.17
CA HIS A 138 -9.64 26.43 -15.01
C HIS A 138 -10.31 26.77 -16.34
N ALA A 139 -9.53 26.91 -17.42
CA ALA A 139 -10.08 27.16 -18.75
C ALA A 139 -10.93 26.00 -19.29
N ALA A 140 -10.60 24.76 -18.93
CA ALA A 140 -11.31 23.56 -19.39
C ALA A 140 -12.48 23.14 -18.47
N PHE A 141 -12.34 23.32 -17.16
CA PHE A 141 -13.27 22.78 -16.15
C PHE A 141 -13.62 23.80 -15.04
N PRO A 142 -14.17 24.99 -15.37
CA PRO A 142 -14.46 26.03 -14.38
C PRO A 142 -15.62 25.64 -13.46
N GLY A 143 -15.37 25.60 -12.15
CA GLY A 143 -16.40 25.27 -11.14
C GLY A 143 -16.61 23.77 -10.90
N GLU A 144 -15.93 22.91 -11.64
CA GLU A 144 -16.10 21.47 -11.52
C GLU A 144 -15.25 20.86 -10.40
N VAL A 145 -15.72 19.71 -9.91
CA VAL A 145 -15.00 18.89 -8.95
C VAL A 145 -14.45 17.67 -9.66
N ILE A 146 -13.17 17.72 -10.00
CA ILE A 146 -12.51 16.65 -10.75
C ILE A 146 -12.02 15.56 -9.81
N LEU A 147 -12.34 14.31 -10.12
CA LEU A 147 -11.73 13.15 -9.47
C LEU A 147 -10.35 12.88 -10.09
N VAL A 148 -9.28 13.05 -9.31
CA VAL A 148 -7.93 12.72 -9.78
C VAL A 148 -7.66 11.23 -9.57
N PRO A 149 -7.60 10.40 -10.63
CA PRO A 149 -7.42 8.97 -10.48
C PRO A 149 -6.04 8.62 -9.89
N GLN A 150 -5.93 7.46 -9.23
CA GLN A 150 -4.64 6.88 -8.83
C GLN A 150 -3.87 6.34 -10.04
N CYS A 151 -3.53 7.21 -11.00
CA CYS A 151 -2.82 6.83 -12.23
C CYS A 151 -1.36 6.40 -11.99
N TRP A 152 -0.82 6.58 -10.78
CA TRP A 152 0.52 6.10 -10.39
C TRP A 152 0.68 4.59 -10.55
N THR A 153 -0.40 3.83 -10.37
CA THR A 153 -0.37 2.35 -10.52
C THR A 153 -0.62 1.91 -11.95
N ALA A 154 -1.38 2.69 -12.73
CA ALA A 154 -1.56 2.45 -14.17
C ALA A 154 -0.29 2.78 -14.98
N ALA A 155 0.63 3.53 -14.38
CA ALA A 155 1.94 3.81 -14.95
C ALA A 155 2.92 2.63 -14.92
N LEU A 156 2.67 1.62 -14.08
CA LEU A 156 3.52 0.44 -14.05
C LEU A 156 3.30 -0.35 -15.32
N LYS A 157 4.32 -0.35 -16.19
CA LYS A 157 4.30 -1.14 -17.42
C LYS A 157 3.98 -2.60 -17.07
N PRO A 158 3.20 -3.31 -17.90
CA PRO A 158 2.92 -4.74 -17.68
C PRO A 158 4.21 -5.56 -17.53
N LYS A 159 5.31 -5.14 -18.18
CA LYS A 159 6.65 -5.72 -17.98
C LYS A 159 7.17 -5.58 -16.54
N ALA A 160 6.96 -4.43 -15.90
CA ALA A 160 7.37 -4.22 -14.51
C ALA A 160 6.52 -5.07 -13.54
N ILE A 161 5.22 -5.20 -13.82
CA ILE A 161 4.33 -6.09 -13.05
C ILE A 161 4.75 -7.56 -13.22
N ALA A 162 5.03 -7.99 -14.46
CA ALA A 162 5.53 -9.33 -14.73
C ALA A 162 6.89 -9.60 -14.05
N ALA A 163 7.78 -8.61 -14.01
CA ALA A 163 9.05 -8.71 -13.27
C ALA A 163 8.82 -8.85 -11.76
N MET A 164 7.88 -8.09 -11.18
CA MET A 164 7.50 -8.23 -9.76
C MET A 164 6.90 -9.60 -9.46
N GLN A 165 6.06 -10.14 -10.35
CA GLN A 165 5.50 -11.49 -10.20
C GLN A 165 6.60 -12.55 -10.24
N LYS A 166 7.51 -12.47 -11.23
CA LYS A 166 8.64 -13.40 -11.33
C LYS A 166 9.51 -13.36 -10.07
N ALA A 167 9.81 -12.17 -9.55
CA ALA A 167 10.55 -12.01 -8.32
C ALA A 167 9.80 -12.56 -7.09
N THR A 168 8.47 -12.43 -7.04
CA THR A 168 7.64 -13.03 -5.98
C THR A 168 7.68 -14.56 -6.02
N ILE A 169 7.63 -15.16 -7.22
CA ILE A 169 7.77 -16.62 -7.41
C ILE A 169 9.14 -17.11 -6.94
N LEU A 170 10.18 -16.29 -7.09
CA LEU A 170 11.53 -16.56 -6.60
C LEU A 170 11.69 -16.32 -5.07
N GLY A 171 10.62 -16.02 -4.35
CA GLY A 171 10.62 -15.84 -2.90
C GLY A 171 11.03 -14.45 -2.42
N VAL A 172 11.15 -13.45 -3.31
CA VAL A 172 11.46 -12.07 -2.91
C VAL A 172 10.28 -11.48 -2.13
N GLY A 173 10.54 -10.97 -0.93
CA GLY A 173 9.52 -10.38 -0.07
C GLY A 173 8.94 -9.08 -0.65
N ILE A 174 7.68 -8.79 -0.32
CA ILE A 174 6.98 -7.56 -0.76
C ILE A 174 7.74 -6.30 -0.36
N ARG A 175 8.40 -6.31 0.81
CA ARG A 175 9.20 -5.20 1.31
C ARG A 175 10.43 -4.96 0.43
N ASP A 176 11.09 -6.03 -0.01
CA ASP A 176 12.27 -5.92 -0.88
C ASP A 176 11.86 -5.45 -2.27
N LEU A 177 10.72 -5.94 -2.79
CA LEU A 177 10.14 -5.43 -4.04
C LEU A 177 9.81 -3.95 -3.96
N ALA A 178 9.26 -3.46 -2.85
CA ALA A 178 8.99 -2.05 -2.63
C ALA A 178 10.29 -1.22 -2.65
N CYS A 179 11.36 -1.72 -2.02
CA CYS A 179 12.67 -1.09 -2.07
C CYS A 179 13.27 -1.07 -3.48
N ILE A 180 13.19 -2.18 -4.22
CA ILE A 180 13.74 -2.31 -5.58
C ILE A 180 12.98 -1.44 -6.59
N THR A 181 11.65 -1.43 -6.50
CA THR A 181 10.78 -0.72 -7.46
C THR A 181 10.53 0.74 -7.11
N GLY A 182 10.90 1.17 -5.90
CA GLY A 182 10.57 2.50 -5.37
C GLY A 182 9.08 2.71 -5.07
N LEU A 183 8.27 1.65 -5.13
CA LEU A 183 6.85 1.70 -4.79
C LEU A 183 6.63 1.54 -3.28
N SER A 184 5.49 2.03 -2.78
CA SER A 184 5.02 1.63 -1.45
C SER A 184 4.64 0.14 -1.43
N GLU A 185 4.75 -0.52 -0.27
CA GLU A 185 4.31 -1.92 -0.12
C GLU A 185 2.83 -2.11 -0.53
N SER A 186 1.98 -1.13 -0.21
CA SER A 186 0.59 -1.09 -0.67
C SER A 186 0.48 -1.00 -2.19
N GLY A 187 1.36 -0.24 -2.85
CA GLY A 187 1.45 -0.13 -4.30
C GLY A 187 1.86 -1.45 -4.96
N VAL A 188 2.87 -2.14 -4.41
CA VAL A 188 3.29 -3.48 -4.87
C VAL A 188 2.14 -4.48 -4.74
N ARG A 189 1.45 -4.52 -3.58
CA ARG A 189 0.28 -5.40 -3.40
C ARG A 189 -0.88 -5.07 -4.35
N ALA A 190 -1.09 -3.78 -4.65
CA ALA A 190 -2.11 -3.36 -5.59
C ALA A 190 -1.77 -3.76 -7.03
N ALA A 191 -0.50 -3.65 -7.43
CA ALA A 191 -0.01 -4.06 -8.74
C ALA A 191 -0.14 -5.58 -8.94
N LEU A 192 0.32 -6.38 -7.97
CA LEU A 192 0.22 -7.85 -8.01
C LEU A 192 -1.24 -8.34 -8.04
N ARG A 193 -2.16 -7.66 -7.32
CA ARG A 193 -3.59 -8.00 -7.36
C ARG A 193 -4.23 -7.79 -8.73
N ARG A 194 -3.85 -6.73 -9.46
CA ARG A 194 -4.38 -6.45 -10.80
C ARG A 194 -3.92 -7.44 -11.85
N SER A 195 -2.68 -7.95 -11.74
CA SER A 195 -2.20 -8.98 -12.67
C SER A 195 -2.95 -10.30 -12.55
N VAL A 196 -3.46 -10.63 -11.36
CA VAL A 196 -4.28 -11.84 -11.18
C VAL A 196 -5.65 -11.67 -11.85
N THR A 197 -6.23 -10.47 -11.79
CA THR A 197 -7.56 -10.18 -12.38
C THR A 197 -7.52 -9.96 -13.89
N GLY A 198 -6.43 -9.47 -14.46
CA GLY A 198 -6.30 -9.21 -15.90
C GLY A 198 -6.02 -10.44 -16.77
N SER A 199 -5.60 -11.57 -16.19
CA SER A 199 -5.25 -12.78 -16.97
C SER A 199 -6.46 -13.57 -17.47
N GLY A 200 -7.68 -13.21 -17.06
CA GLY A 200 -8.92 -13.91 -17.46
C GLY A 200 -9.45 -13.59 -18.86
N VAL A 201 -8.83 -12.65 -19.60
CA VAL A 201 -9.31 -12.25 -20.94
C VAL A 201 -8.51 -12.90 -22.09
N VAL A 202 -7.37 -13.56 -21.80
CA VAL A 202 -6.50 -14.14 -22.85
C VAL A 202 -6.62 -15.66 -22.97
N ASP A 203 -7.37 -16.33 -22.08
CA ASP A 203 -7.58 -17.79 -22.13
C ASP A 203 -8.63 -18.22 -23.18
N GLY A 204 -9.20 -17.26 -23.92
CA GLY A 204 -10.16 -17.53 -25.01
C GLY A 204 -9.54 -17.88 -26.36
N VAL A 205 -8.21 -17.73 -26.53
CA VAL A 205 -7.55 -17.91 -27.85
C VAL A 205 -6.79 -19.25 -27.96
N ILE A 206 -6.62 -19.99 -26.85
CA ILE A 206 -5.90 -21.29 -26.85
C ILE A 206 -6.88 -22.49 -26.74
N ARG A 207 -8.18 -22.29 -26.96
CA ARG A 207 -9.15 -23.41 -27.01
C ARG A 207 -9.54 -23.86 -28.43
N ASP A 208 -9.17 -23.13 -29.49
CA ASP A 208 -9.52 -23.51 -30.87
C ASP A 208 -8.45 -24.34 -31.62
N ALA A 209 -7.35 -24.71 -30.97
CA ALA A 209 -6.31 -25.56 -31.60
C ALA A 209 -6.36 -27.03 -31.16
N LYS A 210 -7.38 -27.48 -30.42
CA LYS A 210 -7.47 -28.85 -29.90
C LYS A 210 -8.75 -29.62 -30.28
N SER A 211 -9.46 -29.15 -31.31
CA SER A 211 -10.63 -29.84 -31.87
C SER A 211 -10.34 -30.46 -33.24
N MET A 212 -9.25 -31.23 -33.38
CA MET A 212 -8.98 -31.96 -34.62
C MET A 212 -7.91 -33.04 -34.46
N GLN A 213 -8.15 -34.05 -33.61
CA GLN A 213 -7.62 -35.41 -33.83
C GLN A 213 -8.18 -36.37 -32.76
N GLU A 214 -8.44 -37.60 -33.23
CA GLU A 214 -8.75 -38.81 -32.45
C GLU A 214 -10.23 -39.04 -32.07
N ASN A 215 -11.03 -39.30 -33.10
CA ASN A 215 -11.85 -40.52 -33.11
C ASN A 215 -10.91 -41.69 -33.44
N ASP A 216 -10.75 -42.65 -32.53
CA ASP A 216 -10.94 -44.07 -32.84
C ASP A 216 -10.97 -44.89 -31.53
N GLY A 217 -11.99 -45.74 -31.44
CA GLY A 217 -12.49 -46.30 -30.19
C GLY A 217 -11.70 -47.43 -29.58
N TRP A 218 -11.97 -47.71 -28.31
CA TRP A 218 -11.82 -49.03 -27.69
C TRP A 218 -12.84 -49.19 -26.55
N ARG A 219 -13.52 -50.35 -26.57
CA ARG A 219 -14.48 -50.87 -25.60
C ARG A 219 -13.82 -51.21 -24.25
N GLY A 220 -14.62 -51.21 -23.19
CA GLY A 220 -14.35 -51.89 -21.91
C GLY A 220 -15.00 -51.12 -20.75
N GLU A 221 -16.29 -51.32 -20.50
CA GLU A 221 -16.81 -52.20 -19.44
C GLU A 221 -16.57 -51.73 -17.99
N ALA A 222 -17.71 -51.48 -17.33
CA ALA A 222 -18.04 -51.75 -15.92
C ALA A 222 -17.14 -51.19 -14.79
N GLY A 223 -17.76 -50.32 -13.99
CA GLY A 223 -17.27 -50.00 -12.65
C GLY A 223 -18.15 -48.95 -11.97
N GLY A 224 -19.13 -49.42 -11.21
CA GLY A 224 -20.09 -48.58 -10.49
C GLY A 224 -19.47 -47.68 -9.42
N GLY A 225 -20.12 -46.55 -9.18
CA GLY A 225 -19.78 -45.59 -8.13
C GLY A 225 -21.02 -44.84 -7.68
N ILE A 226 -21.72 -45.45 -6.74
CA ILE A 226 -22.89 -44.96 -6.01
C ILE A 226 -22.41 -43.85 -5.07
N GLY A 227 -23.13 -42.73 -4.94
CA GLY A 227 -22.89 -41.83 -3.80
C GLY A 227 -23.33 -40.39 -3.94
N SER A 228 -24.64 -40.17 -3.96
CA SER A 228 -25.28 -38.88 -3.68
C SER A 228 -25.03 -38.42 -2.24
N SER A 229 -24.74 -37.13 -2.03
CA SER A 229 -25.11 -36.34 -0.83
C SER A 229 -24.51 -34.93 -0.98
N LEU A 230 -25.31 -33.92 -1.37
CA LEU A 230 -25.99 -33.00 -0.45
C LEU A 230 -25.05 -32.29 0.53
N GLY A 231 -24.94 -30.97 0.38
CA GLY A 231 -24.20 -30.09 1.29
C GLY A 231 -24.23 -28.63 0.85
N GLY A 232 -25.42 -28.04 0.77
CA GLY A 232 -25.61 -26.61 0.53
C GLY A 232 -25.23 -25.76 1.74
N GLY A 233 -24.81 -24.52 1.48
CA GLY A 233 -24.48 -23.54 2.51
C GLY A 233 -24.14 -22.17 1.94
N VAL A 234 -25.04 -21.61 1.11
CA VAL A 234 -24.97 -20.20 0.69
C VAL A 234 -25.44 -19.33 1.86
N ARG A 235 -24.50 -18.69 2.55
CA ARG A 235 -24.79 -17.69 3.60
C ARG A 235 -24.91 -16.31 2.96
N VAL A 236 -26.15 -15.87 2.76
CA VAL A 236 -26.50 -14.49 2.38
C VAL A 236 -26.61 -13.66 3.66
N GLU A 237 -25.62 -12.81 3.93
CA GLU A 237 -25.73 -11.80 4.99
C GLU A 237 -26.40 -10.54 4.44
N ASN A 238 -27.70 -10.43 4.74
CA ASN A 238 -28.56 -9.32 4.40
C ASN A 238 -28.41 -8.21 5.45
N ASN A 239 -27.56 -7.22 5.17
CA ASN A 239 -27.37 -6.07 6.04
C ASN A 239 -28.45 -5.01 5.78
N ARG A 240 -29.55 -5.06 6.54
CA ARG A 240 -30.51 -3.95 6.65
C ARG A 240 -29.88 -2.81 7.45
N ARG A 241 -29.52 -1.71 6.77
CA ARG A 241 -29.32 -0.41 7.39
C ARG A 241 -30.68 0.20 7.71
N VAL A 242 -30.97 0.35 9.00
CA VAL A 242 -32.06 1.19 9.51
C VAL A 242 -31.61 2.65 9.41
N SER A 243 -32.30 3.44 8.59
CA SER A 243 -32.21 4.89 8.58
C SER A 243 -33.21 5.45 9.59
N VAL A 244 -32.70 6.06 10.65
CA VAL A 244 -33.48 6.89 11.57
C VAL A 244 -33.61 8.27 10.94
N VAL A 245 -34.81 8.62 10.49
CA VAL A 245 -35.18 9.98 10.09
C VAL A 245 -35.52 10.74 11.36
N SER A 246 -34.76 11.80 11.66
CA SER A 246 -35.11 12.77 12.69
C SER A 246 -36.10 13.78 12.09
N GLU A 247 -37.34 13.74 12.55
CA GLU A 247 -38.23 14.89 12.49
C GLU A 247 -37.85 15.87 13.62
N LYS A 248 -37.58 17.11 13.26
CA LYS A 248 -37.52 18.23 14.21
C LYS A 248 -38.85 18.99 14.13
N LEU A 249 -39.48 19.11 15.29
CA LEU A 249 -40.50 20.12 15.62
C LEU A 249 -39.88 21.52 15.60
#